data_AF-A0A3S3QBE4-F1
#
_entry.id   AF-A0A3S3QBE4-F1
#
_cell.length_a   1.000
_cell.length_b   1.000
_cell.length_c   1.000
_cell.angle_alpha   90.00
_cell.angle_beta   90.00
_cell.angle_gamma   90.00
#
_symmetry.space_group_name_H-M   'P 1'
#
loop_
_entity.id
_entity.type
_entity.pdbx_description
1 polymer ?
#
loop_
_entity_poly.entity_id
_entity_poly.type
_entity_poly.pdbx_seq_one_letter_code
_entity_poly.pdbx_strand_id
1 'polypeptide(L)' 'MARGFAQATVEDIVRRIRMNEHKRKQAPLGLKVTSKAFGYGRRYPIVHGFTR' A
#
# COMPACT_ATOMS: atom_id res chain seq x y z
N MET A 1 -8.32 19.21 -2.08
CA MET A 1 -8.83 18.94 -3.44
C MET A 1 -9.30 17.49 -3.53
N ALA A 2 -10.61 17.26 -3.62
CA ALA A 2 -11.12 15.96 -4.06
C ALA A 2 -10.79 15.85 -5.55
N ARG A 3 -9.82 15.00 -5.93
CA ARG A 3 -9.35 14.86 -7.32
C ARG A 3 -10.36 14.16 -8.25
N GLY A 4 -11.66 14.20 -7.91
CA GLY A 4 -12.74 13.60 -8.72
C GLY A 4 -12.83 12.08 -8.71
N PHE A 5 -12.12 11.38 -7.82
CA PHE A 5 -12.19 9.92 -7.75
C PHE A 5 -13.41 9.42 -7.00
N ALA A 6 -14.07 8.40 -7.54
CA ALA A 6 -15.18 7.72 -6.88
C ALA A 6 -14.72 7.09 -5.56
N GLN A 7 -15.48 7.36 -4.49
CA GLN A 7 -15.14 6.92 -3.13
C GLN A 7 -14.96 5.40 -3.04
N ALA A 8 -15.87 4.63 -3.63
CA ALA A 8 -15.81 3.17 -3.65
C ALA A 8 -14.49 2.64 -4.23
N THR A 9 -14.00 3.28 -5.30
CA THR A 9 -12.73 2.92 -5.94
C THR A 9 -11.54 3.19 -5.03
N VAL A 10 -11.52 4.35 -4.37
CA VAL A 10 -10.44 4.71 -3.45
C VAL A 10 -10.39 3.74 -2.27
N GLU A 11 -11.55 3.41 -1.70
CA GLU A 11 -11.66 2.47 -0.58
C GLU A 11 -11.21 1.06 -0.96
N ASP A 12 -11.61 0.57 -2.14
CA ASP A 12 -11.16 -0.74 -2.62
C ASP A 12 -9.65 -0.78 -2.85
N ILE A 13 -9.07 0.24 -3.49
CA ILE A 13 -7.62 0.32 -3.73
C ILE A 13 -6.86 0.34 -2.41
N VAL A 14 -7.26 1.18 -1.45
CA VAL A 14 -6.60 1.28 -0.15
C VAL A 14 -6.70 -0.05 0.61
N ARG A 15 -7.85 -0.72 0.57
CA ARG A 15 -8.05 -2.04 1.16
C ARG A 15 -7.14 -3.09 0.54
N ARG A 16 -7.06 -3.15 -0.80
CA ARG A 16 -6.14 -4.06 -1.51
C ARG A 16 -4.68 -3.78 -1.18
N ILE A 17 -4.32 -2.50 -1.00
CA ILE A 17 -2.96 -2.15 -0.62
C ILE A 17 -2.62 -2.77 0.75
N ARG A 18 -3.52 -2.67 1.73
CA ARG A 18 -3.30 -3.23 3.08
C ARG A 18 -3.25 -4.75 3.07
N MET A 19 -4.25 -5.41 2.48
CA MET A 19 -4.37 -6.88 2.48
C MET A 19 -3.17 -7.59 1.87
N ASN A 20 -2.53 -6.97 0.86
CA ASN A 20 -1.40 -7.58 0.15
C ASN A 20 -0.03 -7.20 0.71
N GLU A 21 0.06 -6.57 1.88
CA GLU A 21 1.36 -6.21 2.48
C GLU A 21 2.24 -7.46 2.73
N HIS A 22 1.63 -8.57 3.15
CA HIS A 22 2.35 -9.84 3.32
C HIS A 22 3.04 -10.32 2.03
N LYS A 23 2.34 -10.22 0.88
CA LYS A 23 2.89 -10.61 -0.42
C LYS A 23 4.05 -9.72 -0.83
N ARG A 24 3.99 -8.42 -0.54
CA ARG A 24 5.08 -7.48 -0.87
C ARG A 24 6.35 -7.76 -0.08
N LYS A 25 6.24 -8.21 1.17
CA LYS A 25 7.42 -8.56 1.97
C LYS A 25 8.11 -9.83 1.49
N GLN A 26 7.41 -10.69 0.77
CA GLN A 26 7.96 -11.89 0.13
C GLN A 26 8.51 -11.61 -1.28
N ALA A 27 8.28 -10.42 -1.84
CA ALA A 27 8.80 -10.06 -3.15
C ALA A 27 10.34 -9.91 -3.10
N PRO A 28 11.05 -10.23 -4.19
CA PRO A 28 12.49 -10.04 -4.26
C PRO A 28 12.85 -8.54 -4.16
N LEU A 29 14.12 -8.27 -3.84
CA LEU A 29 14.64 -6.92 -3.80
C LEU A 29 14.60 -6.29 -5.21
N GLY A 30 14.11 -5.05 -5.30
CA GLY A 30 14.09 -4.26 -6.53
C GLY A 30 14.76 -2.90 -6.35
N LEU A 31 15.19 -2.29 -7.47
CA LEU A 31 15.79 -0.95 -7.47
C LEU A 31 14.74 0.11 -7.14
N LYS A 32 15.10 1.03 -6.24
CA LYS A 32 14.25 2.17 -5.87
C LYS A 32 14.47 3.32 -6.85
N VAL A 33 13.43 3.66 -7.62
CA VAL A 33 13.42 4.85 -8.51
C VAL A 33 12.52 5.98 -8.01
N THR A 34 11.50 5.67 -7.20
CA THR A 34 10.56 6.64 -6.65
C THR A 34 10.93 7.07 -5.24
N SER A 35 10.48 8.27 -4.84
CA SER A 35 10.69 8.78 -3.48
C SER A 35 10.14 7.82 -2.41
N LYS A 36 8.99 7.17 -2.70
CA LYS A 36 8.27 6.26 -1.80
C LYS A 36 7.91 4.93 -2.48
N ALA A 37 8.90 4.07 -2.68
CA ALA A 37 8.71 2.71 -3.18
C ALA A 37 8.19 1.73 -2.10
N PHE A 38 7.54 0.65 -2.53
CA PHE A 38 7.22 -0.48 -1.65
C PHE A 38 8.51 -1.17 -1.17
N GLY A 39 8.51 -1.68 0.07
CA GLY A 39 9.72 -2.18 0.72
C GLY A 39 10.40 -1.09 1.56
N TYR A 40 11.68 -0.80 1.31
CA TYR A 40 12.45 0.13 2.14
C TYR A 40 11.86 1.55 2.21
N GLY A 41 11.26 2.04 1.12
CA GLY A 41 10.68 3.38 1.05
C GLY A 41 9.33 3.54 1.77
N ARG A 42 8.65 2.44 2.12
CA ARG A 42 7.36 2.43 2.81
C ARG A 42 7.28 1.23 3.74
N ARG A 43 7.56 1.46 5.03
CA ARG A 43 7.45 0.44 6.07
C ARG A 43 6.02 0.39 6.61
N TYR A 44 5.34 -0.74 6.38
CA TYR A 44 4.04 -1.03 6.96
C TYR A 44 4.08 -2.39 7.69
N PRO A 45 3.42 -2.53 8.85
CA PRO A 45 3.22 -3.83 9.49
C PRO A 45 2.34 -4.74 8.63
N ILE A 46 2.54 -6.07 8.71
CA ILE A 46 1.65 -7.04 8.04
C ILE A 46 0.33 -7.13 8.77
N VAL A 47 0.37 -7.29 10.09
CA VAL A 47 -0.80 -7.32 10.96
C VAL A 47 -0.91 -5.97 11.62
N HIS A 48 -2.04 -5.29 11.42
CA HIS A 48 -2.33 -4.02 12.07
C HIS A 48 -3.83 -3.87 12.27
N GLY A 49 -4.25 -3.52 13.49
CA GLY A 49 -5.66 -3.29 13.84
C GLY A 49 -6.19 -1.94 13.39
N PHE A 50 -5.64 -1.37 12.31
CA PHE A 50 -6.10 -0.09 11.77
C PHE A 50 -7.37 -0.32 10.95
N THR A 51 -8.47 -0.50 11.66
CA THR A 51 -9.82 -0.47 11.13
C THR A 51 -10.18 1.00 10.94
N ARG A 52 -10.39 1.40 9.68
CA ARG A 52 -11.05 2.67 9.36
C ARG A 52 -12.55 2.41 9.38
#